data_AF-A0A218VDU5-F1
#
_entry.id   AF-A0A218VDU5-F1
#
_cell.length_a   1.000
_cell.length_b   1.000
_cell.length_c   1.000
_cell.angle_alpha   90.00
_cell.angle_beta   90.00
_cell.angle_gamma   90.00
#
_symmetry.space_group_name_H-M   'P 1'
#
loop_
_entity.id
_entity.type
_entity.pdbx_description
1 polymer ?
#
loop_
_entity_poly.entity_id
_entity_poly.type
_entity_poly.pdbx_seq_one_letter_code
_entity_poly.pdbx_strand_id
1 'polypeptide(L)'
;MSVFFSFAFLAMILALVGCSNQRRGSEGSGRRFNRVQHGQCTYTFILPEQDGNCRESTTDQYNTNALQRDAPHVEQDFSSQKLQHLEHVMENYTQWLQKLENYIVENMKSEMVQLQQNAVQNHTATMLEIGTSLLSQTAEQTRKLTDVETQVLNQTSRLEIQLLENSLSTYKLEKQLLQQTHEILKIHEKNSVLEHRILEMEERHKEELATLKEEKENLQSLVTRQSYIIQELEKQLNKATSNNSVLQKQQLELMDTVHTLITLCSKEGVLLKNAKKEEEKLFRDCADVYQSGVNKSGVYTIYINNVSDPKKVFCNMEIAGGGWTVIQHREDGSLDFQKSWKEYKMGFGSPSGEHWLGNEFIFALTSQRQYSLRIELMDWEGNRAYS
;
A
#
# COMPACT_ATOMS: atom_id res chain seq x y z
N MET A 1 -11.86 32.84 -0.34
CA MET A 1 -11.14 32.73 -1.63
C MET A 1 -10.41 31.41 -1.64
N SER A 2 -10.52 30.61 -2.71
CA SER A 2 -9.71 29.40 -2.95
C SER A 2 -9.95 28.25 -1.95
N VAL A 3 -9.93 26.95 -2.31
CA VAL A 3 -9.72 26.26 -3.60
C VAL A 3 -10.83 25.21 -3.76
N PHE A 4 -11.45 25.11 -4.94
CA PHE A 4 -12.29 23.97 -5.33
C PHE A 4 -12.03 23.64 -6.81
N PHE A 5 -11.17 22.64 -7.07
CA PHE A 5 -10.97 22.09 -8.42
C PHE A 5 -10.41 20.66 -8.35
N SER A 6 -10.68 19.88 -9.40
CA SER A 6 -10.03 18.59 -9.73
C SER A 6 -10.23 17.41 -8.78
N PHE A 7 -11.43 16.81 -8.81
CA PHE A 7 -11.61 15.35 -8.65
C PHE A 7 -12.84 14.85 -9.45
N ALA A 8 -12.74 14.89 -10.78
CA ALA A 8 -13.70 14.24 -11.69
C ALA A 8 -13.11 14.08 -13.11
N PHE A 9 -12.42 12.97 -13.38
CA PHE A 9 -12.08 12.58 -14.76
C PHE A 9 -11.94 11.04 -14.85
N LEU A 10 -12.23 10.48 -16.03
CA LEU A 10 -12.16 9.04 -16.36
C LEU A 10 -13.13 8.11 -15.59
N ALA A 11 -14.42 8.21 -15.92
CA ALA A 11 -15.31 7.05 -16.01
C ALA A 11 -16.37 7.29 -17.11
N MET A 12 -16.93 6.19 -17.65
CA MET A 12 -18.09 6.15 -18.56
C MET A 12 -17.97 6.88 -19.92
N ILE A 13 -17.45 6.16 -20.92
CA ILE A 13 -17.94 6.26 -22.31
C ILE A 13 -18.47 4.88 -22.71
N LEU A 14 -19.78 4.76 -22.90
CA LEU A 14 -20.46 3.85 -23.86
C LEU A 14 -21.98 3.92 -23.68
N ALA A 15 -22.64 4.83 -24.40
CA ALA A 15 -24.10 4.80 -24.57
C ALA A 15 -24.52 5.45 -25.90
N LEU A 16 -25.19 4.64 -26.75
CA LEU A 16 -26.15 5.04 -27.78
C LEU A 16 -25.71 6.09 -28.82
N VAL A 17 -25.29 5.60 -30.00
CA VAL A 17 -25.31 6.38 -31.25
C VAL A 17 -26.76 6.59 -31.69
N GLY A 18 -27.18 7.84 -31.89
CA GLY A 18 -28.47 8.23 -32.45
C GLY A 18 -28.30 9.12 -33.69
N CYS A 19 -29.09 8.87 -34.73
CA CYS A 19 -28.91 9.45 -36.07
C CYS A 19 -29.20 10.97 -36.15
N SER A 20 -28.48 11.69 -37.03
CA SER A 20 -29.14 12.63 -37.96
C SER A 20 -28.25 13.17 -39.12
N ASN A 21 -28.84 13.12 -40.32
CA ASN A 21 -28.62 13.97 -41.51
C ASN A 21 -27.32 13.92 -42.35
N GLN A 22 -27.50 14.31 -43.62
CA GLN A 22 -26.62 14.05 -44.77
C GLN A 22 -26.89 15.08 -45.89
N ARG A 23 -25.84 15.64 -46.51
CA ARG A 23 -25.76 16.38 -47.82
C ARG A 23 -24.45 17.19 -47.84
N ARG A 24 -23.67 17.37 -48.92
CA ARG A 24 -23.59 16.84 -50.31
C ARG A 24 -22.14 16.28 -50.47
N GLY A 25 -21.82 15.29 -51.33
CA GLY A 25 -21.80 15.34 -52.80
C GLY A 25 -20.54 16.07 -53.30
N SER A 26 -19.68 15.54 -54.19
CA SER A 26 -19.61 14.19 -54.81
C SER A 26 -18.11 13.86 -55.07
N GLU A 27 -17.58 13.01 -55.97
CA GLU A 27 -18.05 12.25 -57.15
C GLU A 27 -17.09 11.06 -57.42
N GLY A 28 -17.43 10.09 -58.30
CA GLY A 28 -16.44 9.16 -58.89
C GLY A 28 -16.91 7.72 -59.17
N SER A 29 -16.54 7.17 -60.33
CA SER A 29 -16.89 5.81 -60.81
C SER A 29 -16.44 4.67 -59.85
N GLY A 30 -17.14 3.53 -59.73
CA GLY A 30 -18.39 3.12 -60.37
C GLY A 30 -18.30 1.74 -61.07
N ARG A 31 -18.90 0.71 -60.48
CA ARG A 31 -19.33 -0.57 -61.11
C ARG A 31 -20.37 -1.24 -60.21
N ARG A 32 -21.43 -1.82 -60.79
CA ARG A 32 -22.55 -2.44 -60.04
C ARG A 32 -22.29 -3.92 -59.80
N PHE A 33 -22.49 -4.39 -58.57
CA PHE A 33 -22.83 -5.79 -58.31
C PHE A 33 -24.35 -5.92 -58.20
N ASN A 34 -24.97 -6.67 -59.12
CA ASN A 34 -26.40 -6.98 -59.02
C ASN A 34 -26.60 -8.21 -58.12
N ARG A 35 -27.57 -8.10 -57.21
CA ARG A 35 -28.00 -9.16 -56.29
C ARG A 35 -28.79 -10.22 -57.06
N VAL A 36 -28.28 -11.45 -57.11
CA VAL A 36 -29.04 -12.60 -57.64
C VAL A 36 -30.19 -12.91 -56.69
N GLN A 37 -31.42 -12.78 -57.15
CA GLN A 37 -32.61 -13.39 -56.53
C GLN A 37 -32.88 -14.73 -57.21
N HIS A 38 -33.41 -15.69 -56.47
CA HIS A 38 -33.76 -16.99 -57.05
C HIS A 38 -35.05 -16.85 -57.86
N GLY A 39 -34.98 -17.16 -59.16
CA GLY A 39 -36.11 -17.30 -60.06
C GLY A 39 -36.01 -18.60 -60.83
N GLN A 40 -37.14 -19.19 -61.22
CA GLN A 40 -37.14 -20.44 -61.98
C GLN A 40 -36.67 -20.19 -63.41
N CYS A 41 -35.50 -20.73 -63.78
CA CYS A 41 -35.00 -20.67 -65.14
C CYS A 41 -35.47 -21.89 -65.94
N THR A 42 -36.45 -21.68 -66.83
CA THR A 42 -36.64 -22.56 -67.99
C THR A 42 -35.45 -22.41 -68.94
N TYR A 43 -35.00 -23.52 -69.53
CA TYR A 43 -33.89 -23.53 -70.48
C TYR A 43 -34.42 -23.67 -71.91
N THR A 44 -34.08 -22.71 -72.78
CA THR A 44 -34.38 -22.77 -74.21
C THR A 44 -33.09 -23.09 -74.96
N PHE A 45 -33.09 -24.18 -75.72
CA PHE A 45 -31.99 -24.47 -76.64
C PHE A 45 -32.11 -23.62 -77.91
N ILE A 46 -31.01 -23.02 -78.33
CA ILE A 46 -30.85 -22.37 -79.63
C ILE A 46 -29.74 -23.11 -80.35
N LEU A 47 -30.07 -23.74 -81.48
CA LEU A 47 -29.08 -24.26 -82.44
C LEU A 47 -28.65 -23.12 -83.36
N PRO A 48 -27.35 -22.91 -83.60
CA PRO A 48 -26.89 -22.09 -84.70
C PRO A 48 -27.09 -22.85 -86.03
N GLU A 49 -27.87 -22.28 -86.93
CA GLU A 49 -27.83 -22.64 -88.35
C GLU A 49 -26.54 -22.07 -88.99
N GLN A 50 -25.99 -22.77 -89.98
CA GLN A 50 -24.81 -22.33 -90.73
C GLN A 50 -25.06 -22.61 -92.22
N ASP A 51 -25.84 -21.74 -92.85
CA ASP A 51 -26.05 -21.74 -94.30
C ASP A 51 -24.76 -21.45 -95.09
N GLY A 52 -24.73 -21.90 -96.35
CA GLY A 52 -24.19 -21.07 -97.43
C GLY A 52 -23.16 -21.68 -98.39
N ASN A 53 -23.67 -22.32 -99.45
CA ASN A 53 -23.23 -22.15 -100.85
C ASN A 53 -21.81 -22.55 -101.30
N CYS A 54 -21.51 -22.70 -102.62
CA CYS A 54 -22.25 -23.32 -103.74
C CYS A 54 -21.35 -23.35 -104.99
N ARG A 55 -21.23 -24.52 -105.65
CA ARG A 55 -20.96 -24.73 -107.10
C ARG A 55 -20.95 -26.25 -107.36
N GLU A 56 -21.61 -26.88 -108.35
CA GLU A 56 -21.93 -26.53 -109.75
C GLU A 56 -20.65 -26.48 -110.64
N SER A 57 -20.57 -27.14 -111.82
CA SER A 57 -21.64 -27.63 -112.72
C SER A 57 -21.20 -28.81 -113.65
N THR A 58 -22.16 -29.38 -114.40
CA THR A 58 -22.08 -29.96 -115.78
C THR A 58 -21.33 -31.27 -116.13
N THR A 59 -22.06 -32.17 -116.86
CA THR A 59 -21.63 -33.07 -117.99
C THR A 59 -20.59 -34.19 -117.72
N ASP A 60 -20.66 -35.42 -118.26
CA ASP A 60 -21.59 -36.10 -119.21
C ASP A 60 -21.31 -37.64 -119.22
N GLN A 61 -21.92 -38.58 -119.98
CA GLN A 61 -23.04 -38.65 -120.95
C GLN A 61 -23.60 -40.12 -120.97
N TYR A 62 -24.62 -40.41 -121.79
CA TYR A 62 -25.18 -41.74 -122.17
C TYR A 62 -25.99 -42.49 -121.09
N ASN A 63 -27.31 -42.63 -121.23
CA ASN A 63 -28.10 -43.48 -122.15
C ASN A 63 -28.18 -44.95 -121.69
N THR A 64 -29.31 -45.41 -121.13
CA THR A 64 -30.53 -45.88 -121.84
C THR A 64 -30.33 -47.08 -122.78
N ASN A 65 -30.78 -48.25 -122.34
CA ASN A 65 -31.64 -49.20 -123.06
C ASN A 65 -32.30 -50.09 -121.98
N ALA A 66 -33.62 -50.17 -121.82
CA ALA A 66 -34.71 -50.52 -122.74
C ALA A 66 -34.91 -52.04 -122.90
N LEU A 67 -36.19 -52.46 -122.96
CA LEU A 67 -36.68 -53.84 -123.11
C LEU A 67 -36.43 -54.76 -121.90
N GLN A 68 -37.19 -55.83 -121.65
CA GLN A 68 -38.60 -56.17 -121.96
C GLN A 68 -38.93 -57.38 -121.07
N ARG A 69 -40.12 -57.44 -120.43
CA ARG A 69 -40.55 -58.66 -119.70
C ARG A 69 -41.65 -59.41 -120.44
N ASP A 70 -41.35 -59.77 -121.68
CA ASP A 70 -42.04 -60.86 -122.36
C ASP A 70 -41.42 -62.19 -121.90
N ALA A 71 -42.27 -63.15 -121.55
CA ALA A 71 -41.85 -64.51 -121.23
C ALA A 71 -42.19 -65.43 -122.41
N PRO A 72 -41.20 -66.02 -123.10
CA PRO A 72 -41.44 -67.08 -124.07
C PRO A 72 -41.20 -68.47 -123.46
N HIS A 73 -41.86 -69.45 -124.06
CA HIS A 73 -41.59 -70.87 -123.82
C HIS A 73 -40.22 -71.30 -124.39
N VAL A 74 -39.58 -72.22 -123.67
CA VAL A 74 -38.99 -73.48 -124.18
C VAL A 74 -38.30 -73.44 -125.54
N GLU A 75 -36.99 -73.72 -125.55
CA GLU A 75 -36.47 -74.84 -126.33
C GLU A 75 -35.22 -75.46 -125.67
N GLN A 76 -34.64 -76.48 -126.29
CA GLN A 76 -33.91 -77.56 -125.61
C GLN A 76 -32.44 -77.29 -125.19
N ASP A 77 -32.10 -77.93 -124.06
CA ASP A 77 -30.84 -78.64 -123.77
C ASP A 77 -29.52 -77.89 -123.41
N PHE A 78 -29.20 -78.02 -122.10
CA PHE A 78 -27.88 -78.09 -121.44
C PHE A 78 -27.00 -76.81 -121.26
N SER A 79 -26.17 -76.72 -120.21
CA SER A 79 -25.83 -77.73 -119.18
C SER A 79 -25.99 -77.24 -117.73
N SER A 80 -26.33 -78.18 -116.84
CA SER A 80 -26.49 -77.97 -115.39
C SER A 80 -25.23 -77.45 -114.69
N GLN A 81 -24.04 -77.72 -115.23
CA GLN A 81 -22.76 -77.26 -114.68
C GLN A 81 -22.65 -75.73 -114.59
N LYS A 82 -23.25 -74.98 -115.52
CA LYS A 82 -23.23 -73.50 -115.44
C LYS A 82 -24.13 -72.96 -114.33
N LEU A 83 -25.24 -73.63 -114.04
CA LEU A 83 -26.13 -73.24 -112.95
C LEU A 83 -25.46 -73.49 -111.60
N GLN A 84 -24.90 -74.69 -111.41
CA GLN A 84 -24.12 -75.05 -110.22
C GLN A 84 -22.88 -74.16 -110.04
N HIS A 85 -22.24 -73.72 -111.12
CA HIS A 85 -21.12 -72.78 -111.03
C HIS A 85 -21.56 -71.39 -110.57
N LEU A 86 -22.70 -70.86 -111.09
CA LEU A 86 -23.27 -69.60 -110.63
C LEU A 86 -23.75 -69.67 -109.18
N GLU A 87 -24.39 -70.77 -108.80
CA GLU A 87 -24.82 -71.07 -107.43
C GLU A 87 -23.62 -71.08 -106.47
N HIS A 88 -22.58 -71.85 -106.79
CA HIS A 88 -21.33 -71.89 -106.01
C HIS A 88 -20.60 -70.53 -105.94
N VAL A 89 -20.64 -69.75 -107.02
CA VAL A 89 -20.08 -68.38 -107.02
C VAL A 89 -20.91 -67.42 -106.17
N MET A 90 -22.24 -67.56 -106.13
CA MET A 90 -23.12 -66.80 -105.24
C MET A 90 -22.98 -67.22 -103.77
N GLU A 91 -22.79 -68.52 -103.48
CA GLU A 91 -22.42 -69.01 -102.15
C GLU A 91 -21.08 -68.43 -101.70
N ASN A 92 -20.07 -68.40 -102.58
CA ASN A 92 -18.76 -67.83 -102.28
C ASN A 92 -18.86 -66.32 -102.00
N TYR A 93 -19.57 -65.55 -102.83
CA TYR A 93 -19.79 -64.12 -102.58
C TYR A 93 -20.61 -63.85 -101.32
N THR A 94 -21.62 -64.65 -100.98
CA THR A 94 -22.38 -64.48 -99.74
C THR A 94 -21.59 -64.87 -98.49
N GLN A 95 -20.79 -65.94 -98.54
CA GLN A 95 -19.83 -66.28 -97.47
C GLN A 95 -18.73 -65.21 -97.33
N TRP A 96 -18.28 -64.61 -98.44
CA TRP A 96 -17.30 -63.51 -98.42
C TRP A 96 -17.91 -62.24 -97.81
N LEU A 97 -19.14 -61.88 -98.19
CA LEU A 97 -19.88 -60.78 -97.57
C LEU A 97 -20.10 -61.01 -96.07
N GLN A 98 -20.48 -62.21 -95.64
CA GLN A 98 -20.58 -62.54 -94.21
C GLN A 98 -19.24 -62.45 -93.47
N LYS A 99 -18.12 -62.85 -94.09
CA LYS A 99 -16.78 -62.66 -93.51
C LYS A 99 -16.41 -61.18 -93.39
N LEU A 100 -16.79 -60.37 -94.38
CA LEU A 100 -16.49 -58.94 -94.43
C LEU A 100 -17.39 -58.15 -93.44
N GLU A 101 -18.66 -58.52 -93.33
CA GLU A 101 -19.59 -58.04 -92.29
C GLU A 101 -19.07 -58.38 -90.90
N ASN A 102 -18.71 -59.65 -90.64
CA ASN A 102 -18.11 -60.05 -89.36
C ASN A 102 -16.81 -59.27 -89.06
N TYR A 103 -15.93 -59.09 -90.04
CA TYR A 103 -14.69 -58.32 -89.87
C TYR A 103 -14.95 -56.84 -89.56
N ILE A 104 -15.91 -56.20 -90.24
CA ILE A 104 -16.33 -54.82 -89.94
C ILE A 104 -16.94 -54.74 -88.53
N VAL A 105 -17.83 -55.67 -88.17
CA VAL A 105 -18.50 -55.70 -86.87
C VAL A 105 -17.50 -55.96 -85.74
N GLU A 106 -16.55 -56.88 -85.89
CA GLU A 106 -15.51 -57.14 -84.90
C GLU A 106 -14.56 -55.94 -84.76
N ASN A 107 -14.13 -55.32 -85.87
CA ASN A 107 -13.26 -54.15 -85.80
C ASN A 107 -13.96 -52.93 -85.20
N MET A 108 -15.18 -52.60 -85.64
CA MET A 108 -16.00 -51.51 -85.04
C MET A 108 -16.29 -51.77 -83.57
N LYS A 109 -16.56 -53.03 -83.17
CA LYS A 109 -16.77 -53.40 -81.77
C LYS A 109 -15.49 -53.24 -80.96
N SER A 110 -14.33 -53.62 -81.50
CA SER A 110 -13.02 -53.43 -80.88
C SER A 110 -12.70 -51.93 -80.69
N GLU A 111 -12.84 -51.13 -81.75
CA GLU A 111 -12.63 -49.68 -81.72
C GLU A 111 -13.60 -48.97 -80.77
N MET A 112 -14.89 -49.32 -80.78
CA MET A 112 -15.88 -48.73 -79.89
C MET A 112 -15.61 -49.08 -78.41
N VAL A 113 -15.24 -50.34 -78.12
CA VAL A 113 -14.82 -50.75 -76.76
C VAL A 113 -13.54 -50.04 -76.35
N GLN A 114 -12.56 -49.88 -77.25
CA GLN A 114 -11.31 -49.17 -76.95
C GLN A 114 -11.53 -47.67 -76.73
N LEU A 115 -12.37 -47.02 -77.54
CA LEU A 115 -12.76 -45.61 -77.35
C LEU A 115 -13.54 -45.41 -76.05
N GLN A 116 -14.50 -46.29 -75.73
CA GLN A 116 -15.24 -46.26 -74.47
C GLN A 116 -14.31 -46.47 -73.28
N GLN A 117 -13.40 -47.44 -73.35
CA GLN A 117 -12.42 -47.73 -72.29
C GLN A 117 -11.47 -46.55 -72.08
N ASN A 118 -10.94 -45.95 -73.16
CA ASN A 118 -10.07 -44.77 -73.09
C ASN A 118 -10.80 -43.55 -72.50
N ALA A 119 -12.06 -43.32 -72.90
CA ALA A 119 -12.88 -42.24 -72.35
C ALA A 119 -13.18 -42.44 -70.86
N VAL A 120 -13.56 -43.66 -70.46
CA VAL A 120 -13.78 -44.03 -69.05
C VAL A 120 -12.50 -43.90 -68.23
N GLN A 121 -11.35 -44.36 -68.73
CA GLN A 121 -10.05 -44.22 -68.06
C GLN A 121 -9.65 -42.75 -67.90
N ASN A 122 -9.81 -41.92 -68.94
CA ASN A 122 -9.50 -40.50 -68.88
C ASN A 122 -10.42 -39.76 -67.88
N HIS A 123 -11.73 -39.99 -67.93
CA HIS A 123 -12.68 -39.42 -66.96
C HIS A 123 -12.46 -39.95 -65.52
N THR A 124 -11.98 -41.19 -65.37
CA THR A 124 -11.60 -41.73 -64.05
C THR A 124 -10.33 -41.03 -63.54
N ALA A 125 -9.33 -40.81 -64.40
CA ALA A 125 -8.11 -40.10 -64.05
C ALA A 125 -8.39 -38.65 -63.61
N THR A 126 -9.18 -37.89 -64.37
CA THR A 126 -9.53 -36.51 -63.99
C THR A 126 -10.41 -36.45 -62.74
N MET A 127 -11.31 -37.42 -62.53
CA MET A 127 -12.09 -37.52 -61.29
C MET A 127 -11.20 -37.85 -60.08
N LEU A 128 -10.18 -38.69 -60.23
CA LEU A 128 -9.19 -38.97 -59.19
C LEU A 128 -8.27 -37.77 -58.91
N GLU A 129 -7.88 -37.01 -59.93
CA GLU A 129 -7.09 -35.78 -59.79
C GLU A 129 -7.89 -34.68 -59.05
N ILE A 130 -9.17 -34.50 -59.40
CA ILE A 130 -10.10 -33.60 -58.70
C ILE A 130 -10.32 -34.08 -57.26
N GLY A 131 -10.53 -35.39 -57.05
CA GLY A 131 -10.71 -35.97 -55.71
C GLY A 131 -9.48 -35.81 -54.82
N THR A 132 -8.28 -36.08 -55.34
CA THR A 132 -7.03 -35.97 -54.58
C THR A 132 -6.63 -34.52 -54.30
N SER A 133 -6.82 -33.60 -55.25
CA SER A 133 -6.60 -32.16 -55.03
C SER A 133 -7.58 -31.58 -54.00
N LEU A 134 -8.88 -31.92 -54.06
CA LEU A 134 -9.86 -31.54 -53.04
C LEU A 134 -9.53 -32.11 -51.65
N LEU A 135 -9.11 -33.37 -51.56
CA LEU A 135 -8.68 -33.99 -50.30
C LEU A 135 -7.42 -33.33 -49.73
N SER A 136 -6.45 -32.99 -50.58
CA SER A 136 -5.24 -32.26 -50.19
C SER A 136 -5.57 -30.86 -49.67
N GLN A 137 -6.41 -30.10 -50.40
CA GLN A 137 -6.88 -28.77 -49.99
C GLN A 137 -7.68 -28.83 -48.68
N THR A 138 -8.53 -29.83 -48.52
CA THR A 138 -9.31 -30.06 -47.28
C THR A 138 -8.37 -30.36 -46.12
N ALA A 139 -7.40 -31.25 -46.28
CA ALA A 139 -6.41 -31.56 -45.24
C ALA A 139 -5.55 -30.35 -44.85
N GLU A 140 -5.21 -29.48 -45.80
CA GLU A 140 -4.51 -28.22 -45.52
C GLU A 140 -5.40 -27.21 -44.78
N GLN A 141 -6.68 -27.10 -45.15
CA GLN A 141 -7.66 -26.29 -44.44
C GLN A 141 -7.91 -26.80 -43.00
N THR A 142 -8.03 -28.11 -42.80
CA THR A 142 -8.13 -28.71 -41.46
C THR A 142 -6.91 -28.38 -40.62
N ARG A 143 -5.69 -28.53 -41.16
CA ARG A 143 -4.45 -28.16 -40.43
C ARG A 143 -4.43 -26.69 -40.04
N LYS A 144 -4.80 -25.78 -40.94
CA LYS A 144 -4.88 -24.33 -40.67
C LYS A 144 -5.95 -23.99 -39.63
N LEU A 145 -7.08 -24.70 -39.64
CA LEU A 145 -8.11 -24.52 -38.62
C LEU A 145 -7.60 -24.99 -37.25
N THR A 146 -6.99 -26.17 -37.16
CA THR A 146 -6.44 -26.70 -35.90
C THR A 146 -5.31 -25.84 -35.34
N ASP A 147 -4.46 -25.25 -36.18
CA ASP A 147 -3.44 -24.29 -35.75
C ASP A 147 -4.09 -23.06 -35.07
N VAL A 148 -5.12 -22.47 -35.71
CA VAL A 148 -5.90 -21.36 -35.12
C VAL A 148 -6.66 -21.78 -33.86
N GLU A 149 -7.26 -22.97 -33.82
CA GLU A 149 -7.95 -23.51 -32.64
C GLU A 149 -6.99 -23.66 -31.45
N THR A 150 -5.78 -24.20 -31.66
CA THR A 150 -4.77 -24.32 -30.60
C THR A 150 -4.19 -22.97 -30.18
N GLN A 151 -4.03 -22.02 -31.12
CA GLN A 151 -3.66 -20.64 -30.80
C GLN A 151 -4.71 -19.95 -29.91
N VAL A 152 -5.99 -20.07 -30.26
CA VAL A 152 -7.11 -19.50 -29.48
C VAL A 152 -7.18 -20.16 -28.10
N LEU A 153 -7.08 -21.49 -28.01
CA LEU A 153 -7.13 -22.21 -26.74
C LEU A 153 -5.96 -21.84 -25.80
N ASN A 154 -4.76 -21.65 -26.36
CA ASN A 154 -3.59 -21.14 -25.63
C ASN A 154 -3.80 -19.70 -25.14
N GLN A 155 -4.31 -18.81 -26.00
CA GLN A 155 -4.63 -17.43 -25.63
C GLN A 155 -5.71 -17.35 -24.54
N THR A 156 -6.79 -18.15 -24.64
CA THR A 156 -7.83 -18.24 -23.62
C THR A 156 -7.25 -18.71 -22.29
N SER A 157 -6.51 -19.83 -22.26
CA SER A 157 -5.89 -20.34 -21.03
C SER A 157 -4.94 -19.33 -20.38
N ARG A 158 -4.15 -18.59 -21.19
CA ARG A 158 -3.30 -17.51 -20.69
C ARG A 158 -4.11 -16.37 -20.06
N LEU A 159 -5.23 -15.97 -20.68
CA LEU A 159 -6.09 -14.91 -20.15
C LEU A 159 -6.82 -15.36 -18.86
N GLU A 160 -7.24 -16.63 -18.78
CA GLU A 160 -7.82 -17.22 -17.57
C GLU A 160 -6.81 -17.22 -16.40
N ILE A 161 -5.57 -17.64 -16.64
CA ILE A 161 -4.49 -17.58 -15.63
C ILE A 161 -4.26 -16.13 -15.18
N GLN A 162 -4.13 -15.19 -16.10
CA GLN A 162 -3.94 -13.78 -15.75
C GLN A 162 -5.14 -13.17 -14.99
N LEU A 163 -6.38 -13.60 -15.28
CA LEU A 163 -7.56 -13.19 -14.54
C LEU A 163 -7.58 -13.76 -13.10
N LEU A 164 -7.14 -15.01 -12.93
CA LEU A 164 -6.99 -15.64 -11.61
C LEU A 164 -5.86 -14.98 -10.79
N GLU A 165 -4.71 -14.69 -11.40
CA GLU A 165 -3.62 -13.96 -10.75
C GLU A 165 -4.05 -12.56 -10.31
N ASN A 166 -4.73 -11.81 -11.19
CA ASN A 166 -5.24 -10.48 -10.89
C ASN A 166 -6.27 -10.52 -9.75
N SER A 167 -7.26 -11.41 -9.81
CA SER A 167 -8.29 -11.52 -8.75
C SER A 167 -7.71 -11.95 -7.39
N LEU A 168 -6.72 -12.85 -7.37
CA LEU A 168 -5.98 -13.20 -6.15
C LEU A 168 -5.19 -12.01 -5.59
N SER A 169 -4.60 -11.18 -6.46
CA SER A 169 -3.91 -9.95 -6.05
C SER A 169 -4.88 -8.92 -5.47
N THR A 170 -6.07 -8.76 -6.05
CA THR A 170 -7.14 -7.88 -5.55
C THR A 170 -7.61 -8.33 -4.17
N TYR A 171 -7.94 -9.62 -4.00
CA TYR A 171 -8.35 -10.18 -2.70
C TYR A 171 -7.28 -9.97 -1.60
N LYS A 172 -6.00 -10.09 -1.95
CA LYS A 172 -4.89 -9.80 -1.03
C LYS A 172 -4.85 -8.32 -0.62
N LEU A 173 -5.04 -7.40 -1.58
CA LEU A 173 -5.08 -5.97 -1.33
C LEU A 173 -6.31 -5.56 -0.50
N GLU A 174 -7.49 -6.11 -0.80
CA GLU A 174 -8.73 -5.92 -0.01
C GLU A 174 -8.53 -6.34 1.45
N LYS A 175 -7.92 -7.50 1.68
CA LYS A 175 -7.60 -7.99 3.03
C LYS A 175 -6.61 -7.08 3.76
N GLN A 176 -5.60 -6.57 3.07
CA GLN A 176 -4.65 -5.60 3.65
C GLN A 176 -5.32 -4.27 3.99
N LEU A 177 -6.19 -3.77 3.10
CA LEU A 177 -6.96 -2.54 3.29
C LEU A 177 -7.90 -2.67 4.50
N LEU A 178 -8.66 -3.77 4.60
CA LEU A 178 -9.54 -4.05 5.75
C LEU A 178 -8.77 -4.05 7.08
N GLN A 179 -7.58 -4.65 7.11
CA GLN A 179 -6.73 -4.67 8.31
C GLN A 179 -6.14 -3.28 8.64
N GLN A 180 -5.79 -2.48 7.64
CA GLN A 180 -5.39 -1.09 7.83
C GLN A 180 -6.56 -0.23 8.36
N THR A 181 -7.77 -0.39 7.82
CA THR A 181 -8.97 0.29 8.32
C THR A 181 -9.25 -0.05 9.79
N HIS A 182 -9.08 -1.32 10.19
CA HIS A 182 -9.24 -1.73 11.60
C HIS A 182 -8.23 -1.04 12.54
N GLU A 183 -6.94 -1.01 12.19
CA GLU A 183 -5.94 -0.32 13.00
C GLU A 183 -6.15 1.21 13.01
N ILE A 184 -6.61 1.81 11.91
CA ILE A 184 -6.98 3.24 11.86
C ILE A 184 -8.14 3.54 12.82
N LEU A 185 -9.21 2.74 12.84
CA LEU A 185 -10.34 2.91 13.76
C LEU A 185 -9.90 2.79 15.23
N LYS A 186 -9.06 1.80 15.53
CA LYS A 186 -8.46 1.53 16.84
C LYS A 186 -7.49 2.61 17.31
N ILE A 187 -6.83 3.33 16.39
CA ILE A 187 -6.05 4.54 16.69
C ILE A 187 -6.99 5.73 16.93
N HIS A 188 -8.04 5.89 16.12
CA HIS A 188 -9.01 6.98 16.26
C HIS A 188 -9.76 6.92 17.60
N GLU A 189 -10.20 5.73 18.03
CA GLU A 189 -10.79 5.50 19.35
C GLU A 189 -9.84 5.92 20.50
N LYS A 190 -8.57 5.49 20.43
CA LYS A 190 -7.55 5.89 21.41
C LYS A 190 -7.30 7.39 21.42
N ASN A 191 -7.25 8.03 20.25
CA ASN A 191 -7.07 9.48 20.15
C ASN A 191 -8.27 10.22 20.77
N SER A 192 -9.50 9.79 20.51
CA SER A 192 -10.70 10.39 21.12
C SER A 192 -10.70 10.28 22.66
N VAL A 193 -10.26 9.14 23.21
CA VAL A 193 -10.09 8.97 24.67
C VAL A 193 -8.97 9.87 25.23
N LEU A 194 -7.88 10.08 24.48
CA LEU A 194 -6.80 10.99 24.88
C LEU A 194 -7.23 12.46 24.81
N GLU A 195 -7.94 12.87 23.75
CA GLU A 195 -8.52 14.20 23.60
C GLU A 195 -9.47 14.53 24.76
N HIS A 196 -10.34 13.58 25.14
CA HIS A 196 -11.24 13.78 26.29
C HIS A 196 -10.48 13.92 27.62
N ARG A 197 -9.43 13.10 27.85
CA ARG A 197 -8.57 13.21 29.04
C ARG A 197 -7.76 14.50 29.08
N ILE A 198 -7.33 15.03 27.94
CA ILE A 198 -6.65 16.33 27.86
C ILE A 198 -7.61 17.43 28.30
N LEU A 199 -8.84 17.47 27.76
CA LEU A 199 -9.86 18.45 28.16
C LEU A 199 -10.22 18.34 29.66
N GLU A 200 -10.29 17.13 30.22
CA GLU A 200 -10.51 16.91 31.65
C GLU A 200 -9.34 17.47 32.50
N MET A 201 -8.09 17.26 32.09
CA MET A 201 -6.93 17.83 32.76
C MET A 201 -6.85 19.35 32.61
N GLU A 202 -7.17 19.91 31.45
CA GLU A 202 -7.17 21.36 31.20
C GLU A 202 -8.18 22.09 32.10
N GLU A 203 -9.40 21.57 32.25
CA GLU A 203 -10.39 22.17 33.16
C GLU A 203 -10.00 21.99 34.64
N ARG A 204 -9.40 20.86 35.05
CA ARG A 204 -8.88 20.70 36.43
C ARG A 204 -7.74 21.68 36.74
N HIS A 205 -6.72 21.76 35.89
CA HIS A 205 -5.62 22.70 36.09
C HIS A 205 -6.10 24.17 36.11
N LYS A 206 -7.16 24.49 35.36
CA LYS A 206 -7.80 25.81 35.31
C LYS A 206 -8.58 26.12 36.60
N GLU A 207 -9.20 25.12 37.23
CA GLU A 207 -9.83 25.24 38.56
C GLU A 207 -8.76 25.40 39.66
N GLU A 208 -7.71 24.57 39.65
CA GLU A 208 -6.55 24.69 40.56
C GLU A 208 -5.83 26.04 40.44
N LEU A 209 -5.67 26.56 39.21
CA LEU A 209 -5.05 27.86 38.99
C LEU A 209 -5.97 29.02 39.43
N ALA A 210 -7.29 28.82 39.46
CA ALA A 210 -8.23 29.78 40.04
C ALA A 210 -8.16 29.78 41.57
N THR A 211 -8.13 28.61 42.23
CA THR A 211 -8.03 28.53 43.71
C THR A 211 -6.69 29.06 44.21
N LEU A 212 -5.56 28.68 43.58
CA LEU A 212 -4.23 29.22 43.91
C LEU A 212 -4.15 30.74 43.71
N LYS A 213 -4.90 31.30 42.77
CA LYS A 213 -4.99 32.76 42.59
C LYS A 213 -5.77 33.42 43.74
N GLU A 214 -6.89 32.83 44.17
CA GLU A 214 -7.65 33.32 45.32
C GLU A 214 -6.83 33.23 46.62
N GLU A 215 -6.16 32.11 46.88
CA GLU A 215 -5.24 31.96 48.02
C GLU A 215 -4.12 33.00 48.00
N LYS A 216 -3.53 33.27 46.83
CA LYS A 216 -2.52 34.33 46.66
C LYS A 216 -3.08 35.71 47.00
N GLU A 217 -4.27 36.07 46.53
CA GLU A 217 -4.89 37.37 46.82
C GLU A 217 -5.22 37.49 48.32
N ASN A 218 -5.72 36.42 48.95
CA ASN A 218 -5.94 36.32 50.39
C ASN A 218 -4.64 36.49 51.20
N LEU A 219 -3.57 35.77 50.85
CA LEU A 219 -2.26 35.88 51.49
C LEU A 219 -1.64 37.28 51.30
N GLN A 220 -1.80 37.89 50.14
CA GLN A 220 -1.32 39.25 49.87
C GLN A 220 -2.08 40.30 50.70
N SER A 221 -3.38 40.08 50.97
CA SER A 221 -4.15 40.90 51.92
C SER A 221 -3.66 40.72 53.38
N LEU A 222 -3.29 39.50 53.77
CA LEU A 222 -2.77 39.20 55.10
C LEU A 222 -1.39 39.84 55.32
N VAL A 223 -0.47 39.71 54.35
CA VAL A 223 0.89 40.30 54.42
C VAL A 223 0.82 41.82 54.46
N THR A 224 -0.04 42.47 53.67
CA THR A 224 -0.20 43.93 53.71
C THR A 224 -0.79 44.40 55.04
N ARG A 225 -1.76 43.66 55.62
CA ARG A 225 -2.31 43.94 56.95
C ARG A 225 -1.28 43.73 58.07
N GLN A 226 -0.46 42.67 58.00
CA GLN A 226 0.63 42.43 58.95
C GLN A 226 1.69 43.53 58.88
N SER A 227 2.09 43.96 57.67
CA SER A 227 3.05 45.06 57.46
C SER A 227 2.57 46.37 58.12
N TYR A 228 1.29 46.73 57.96
CA TYR A 228 0.70 47.88 58.64
C TYR A 228 0.74 47.76 60.18
N ILE A 229 0.43 46.58 60.73
CA ILE A 229 0.49 46.33 62.18
C ILE A 229 1.94 46.44 62.69
N ILE A 230 2.92 45.91 61.95
CA ILE A 230 4.35 46.00 62.29
C ILE A 230 4.79 47.48 62.33
N GLN A 231 4.43 48.29 61.33
CA GLN A 231 4.80 49.72 61.30
C GLN A 231 4.24 50.51 62.49
N GLU A 232 2.99 50.26 62.92
CA GLU A 232 2.47 50.91 64.13
C GLU A 232 3.13 50.35 65.41
N LEU A 233 3.43 49.05 65.48
CA LEU A 233 4.18 48.47 66.61
C LEU A 233 5.62 49.03 66.71
N GLU A 234 6.34 49.19 65.61
CA GLU A 234 7.65 49.86 65.56
C GLU A 234 7.55 51.30 66.06
N LYS A 235 6.52 52.04 65.64
CA LYS A 235 6.23 53.42 66.07
C LYS A 235 5.84 53.52 67.55
N GLN A 236 5.18 52.51 68.11
CA GLN A 236 4.93 52.40 69.56
C GLN A 236 6.23 52.07 70.31
N LEU A 237 7.00 51.10 69.81
CA LEU A 237 8.29 50.68 70.39
C LEU A 237 9.32 51.81 70.38
N ASN A 238 9.38 52.62 69.33
CA ASN A 238 10.27 53.77 69.25
C ASN A 238 9.93 54.84 70.30
N LYS A 239 8.64 55.12 70.54
CA LYS A 239 8.20 56.00 71.65
C LYS A 239 8.54 55.42 73.03
N ALA A 240 8.32 54.11 73.21
CA ALA A 240 8.66 53.42 74.45
C ALA A 240 10.18 53.48 74.71
N THR A 241 10.99 53.23 73.69
CA THR A 241 12.45 53.28 73.74
C THR A 241 12.97 54.71 73.97
N SER A 242 12.37 55.75 73.36
CA SER A 242 12.76 57.14 73.65
C SER A 242 12.41 57.54 75.09
N ASN A 243 11.24 57.13 75.59
CA ASN A 243 10.85 57.39 76.97
C ASN A 243 11.76 56.63 77.96
N ASN A 244 12.12 55.38 77.62
CA ASN A 244 13.03 54.57 78.42
C ASN A 244 14.47 55.11 78.38
N SER A 245 14.95 55.67 77.27
CA SER A 245 16.28 56.29 77.21
C SER A 245 16.34 57.63 77.96
N VAL A 246 15.24 58.40 78.01
CA VAL A 246 15.10 59.57 78.89
C VAL A 246 15.08 59.12 80.37
N LEU A 247 14.30 58.09 80.71
CA LEU A 247 14.27 57.52 82.06
C LEU A 247 15.64 56.97 82.47
N GLN A 248 16.33 56.25 81.58
CA GLN A 248 17.66 55.70 81.81
C GLN A 248 18.72 56.81 81.91
N LYS A 249 18.56 57.93 81.19
CA LYS A 249 19.40 59.12 81.38
C LYS A 249 19.14 59.76 82.76
N GLN A 250 17.89 59.94 83.17
CA GLN A 250 17.55 60.40 84.53
C GLN A 250 18.09 59.43 85.59
N GLN A 251 18.06 58.12 85.33
CA GLN A 251 18.61 57.10 86.21
C GLN A 251 20.14 57.12 86.23
N LEU A 252 20.80 57.54 85.14
CA LEU A 252 22.24 57.78 85.07
C LEU A 252 22.63 59.07 85.80
N GLU A 253 21.87 60.15 85.69
CA GLU A 253 22.06 61.40 86.43
C GLU A 253 21.79 61.21 87.94
N LEU A 254 20.79 60.38 88.29
CA LEU A 254 20.56 59.93 89.66
C LEU A 254 21.67 58.98 90.14
N MET A 255 22.17 58.10 89.28
CA MET A 255 23.31 57.24 89.60
C MET A 255 24.59 58.06 89.78
N ASP A 256 24.83 59.12 89.00
CA ASP A 256 26.02 59.98 89.07
C ASP A 256 25.98 60.93 90.27
N THR A 257 24.81 61.46 90.63
CA THR A 257 24.63 62.17 91.91
C THR A 257 24.80 61.21 93.11
N VAL A 258 24.34 59.96 93.00
CA VAL A 258 24.65 58.91 94.00
C VAL A 258 26.12 58.48 93.94
N HIS A 259 26.78 58.47 92.78
CA HIS A 259 28.20 58.09 92.64
C HIS A 259 29.13 59.19 93.12
N THR A 260 28.80 60.46 92.95
CA THR A 260 29.53 61.57 93.56
C THR A 260 29.35 61.57 95.07
N LEU A 261 28.14 61.30 95.59
CA LEU A 261 27.93 61.05 97.03
C LEU A 261 28.74 59.83 97.54
N ILE A 262 28.78 58.72 96.80
CA ILE A 262 29.58 57.54 97.16
C ILE A 262 31.09 57.82 97.04
N THR A 263 31.55 58.59 96.05
CA THR A 263 32.96 58.96 95.86
C THR A 263 33.44 59.96 96.92
N LEU A 264 32.53 60.77 97.46
CA LEU A 264 32.73 61.58 98.67
C LEU A 264 32.78 60.73 99.96
N CYS A 265 32.38 59.45 99.90
CA CYS A 265 32.35 58.54 101.06
C CYS A 265 33.34 57.35 100.99
N SER A 266 33.76 56.91 99.81
CA SER A 266 34.51 55.66 99.61
C SER A 266 35.58 55.76 98.52
N LYS A 267 36.75 55.19 98.83
CA LYS A 267 37.78 54.79 97.86
C LYS A 267 37.53 53.36 97.36
N GLU A 268 38.32 52.94 96.37
CA GLU A 268 38.39 51.59 95.77
C GLU A 268 37.12 51.08 95.04
N GLY A 269 37.32 50.39 93.91
CA GLY A 269 36.28 49.64 93.18
C GLY A 269 36.26 48.14 93.57
N VAL A 270 35.87 47.17 92.74
CA VAL A 270 35.60 47.12 91.28
C VAL A 270 34.58 45.98 91.00
N LEU A 271 33.83 46.05 89.89
CA LEU A 271 32.92 44.99 89.42
C LEU A 271 33.65 43.87 88.64
N LEU A 272 33.11 42.64 88.69
CA LEU A 272 33.42 41.57 87.72
C LEU A 272 32.16 40.84 87.23
N LYS A 273 32.12 40.56 85.92
CA LYS A 273 31.23 39.58 85.26
C LYS A 273 32.02 38.93 84.13
N ASN A 274 31.85 37.62 83.96
CA ASN A 274 32.33 36.86 82.79
C ASN A 274 31.21 35.92 82.32
N ALA A 275 31.13 35.68 81.01
CA ALA A 275 30.25 34.70 80.39
C ALA A 275 31.08 33.71 79.56
N LYS A 276 30.62 32.46 79.44
CA LYS A 276 31.27 31.42 78.63
C LYS A 276 30.74 31.40 77.20
N LYS A 277 31.51 30.77 76.31
CA LYS A 277 31.21 30.50 74.91
C LYS A 277 31.28 28.98 74.72
N GLU A 278 30.34 28.40 73.98
CA GLU A 278 30.31 26.95 73.69
C GLU A 278 31.13 26.60 72.43
N GLU A 279 31.51 25.33 72.31
CA GLU A 279 32.28 24.77 71.19
C GLU A 279 31.35 24.05 70.20
N GLU A 280 31.50 24.34 68.90
CA GLU A 280 30.73 23.68 67.84
C GLU A 280 31.31 22.29 67.51
N LYS A 281 30.44 21.28 67.41
CA LYS A 281 30.82 19.93 66.96
C LYS A 281 30.75 19.85 65.43
N LEU A 282 31.77 19.24 64.83
CA LEU A 282 31.85 18.98 63.39
C LEU A 282 31.40 17.54 63.09
N PHE A 283 30.58 17.37 62.05
CA PHE A 283 30.05 16.07 61.63
C PHE A 283 30.55 15.68 60.23
N ARG A 284 30.92 14.41 60.01
CA ARG A 284 31.51 13.93 58.74
C ARG A 284 30.47 13.44 57.73
N ASP A 285 29.28 13.11 58.21
CA ASP A 285 28.13 12.62 57.46
C ASP A 285 26.89 12.58 58.37
N CYS A 286 25.73 12.18 57.83
CA CYS A 286 24.47 12.13 58.58
C CYS A 286 24.41 11.05 59.68
N ALA A 287 25.21 9.98 59.63
CA ALA A 287 25.23 9.00 60.69
C ALA A 287 26.03 9.51 61.90
N ASP A 288 27.04 10.36 61.71
CA ASP A 288 27.69 11.10 62.80
C ASP A 288 26.70 12.07 63.48
N VAL A 289 25.87 12.77 62.68
CA VAL A 289 24.79 13.64 63.19
C VAL A 289 23.79 12.82 64.02
N TYR A 290 23.32 11.68 63.49
CA TYR A 290 22.39 10.79 64.19
C TYR A 290 22.97 10.23 65.50
N GLN A 291 24.21 9.74 65.48
CA GLN A 291 24.93 9.25 66.68
C GLN A 291 25.12 10.34 67.75
N SER A 292 25.07 11.62 67.39
CA SER A 292 25.12 12.72 68.35
C SER A 292 23.80 12.96 69.11
N GLY A 293 22.74 12.20 68.79
CA GLY A 293 21.41 12.29 69.39
C GLY A 293 20.43 13.18 68.60
N VAL A 294 20.77 13.55 67.36
CA VAL A 294 19.97 14.44 66.52
C VAL A 294 19.10 13.61 65.57
N ASN A 295 17.91 13.26 66.05
CA ASN A 295 17.01 12.29 65.41
C ASN A 295 15.91 12.93 64.52
N LYS A 296 16.13 14.15 64.00
CA LYS A 296 15.17 14.82 63.10
C LYS A 296 15.71 14.86 61.67
N SER A 297 14.88 14.54 60.69
CA SER A 297 15.26 14.75 59.28
C SER A 297 15.35 16.24 58.96
N GLY A 298 16.26 16.62 58.05
CA GLY A 298 16.47 18.02 57.68
C GLY A 298 17.82 18.29 57.02
N VAL A 299 18.13 19.56 56.79
CA VAL A 299 19.38 19.99 56.15
C VAL A 299 20.48 20.27 57.19
N TYR A 300 21.60 19.56 57.08
CA TYR A 300 22.76 19.65 57.98
C TYR A 300 24.03 20.03 57.23
N THR A 301 24.98 20.65 57.94
CA THR A 301 26.29 21.04 57.40
C THR A 301 27.31 19.95 57.70
N ILE A 302 27.94 19.41 56.66
CA ILE A 302 28.86 18.28 56.72
C ILE A 302 30.28 18.68 56.31
N TYR A 303 31.26 18.19 57.06
CA TYR A 303 32.69 18.53 56.97
C TYR A 303 33.51 17.31 56.56
N ILE A 304 34.04 17.32 55.34
CA ILE A 304 34.90 16.25 54.81
C ILE A 304 36.36 16.73 54.82
N ASN A 305 37.26 15.99 55.46
CA ASN A 305 38.69 16.37 55.59
C ASN A 305 39.37 16.73 54.26
N ASN A 306 38.92 16.15 53.14
CA ASN A 306 39.49 16.32 51.80
C ASN A 306 38.76 17.38 50.95
N VAL A 307 37.80 18.12 51.51
CA VAL A 307 37.05 19.18 50.81
C VAL A 307 37.12 20.45 51.66
N SER A 308 37.66 21.54 51.09
CA SER A 308 37.89 22.80 51.83
C SER A 308 36.60 23.50 52.28
N ASP A 309 35.49 23.27 51.58
CA ASP A 309 34.20 23.92 51.82
C ASP A 309 33.20 22.91 52.41
N PRO A 310 32.58 23.18 53.58
CA PRO A 310 31.56 22.32 54.13
C PRO A 310 30.27 22.39 53.29
N LYS A 311 29.67 21.22 53.04
CA LYS A 311 28.50 21.09 52.18
C LYS A 311 27.23 20.96 53.01
N LYS A 312 26.15 21.61 52.59
CA LYS A 312 24.81 21.35 53.12
C LYS A 312 24.23 20.12 52.43
N VAL A 313 23.77 19.14 53.21
CA VAL A 313 23.18 17.88 52.73
C VAL A 313 21.83 17.68 53.44
N PHE A 314 20.94 16.89 52.87
CA PHE A 314 19.77 16.41 53.60
C PHE A 314 20.11 15.11 54.34
N CYS A 315 19.82 15.07 55.62
CA CYS A 315 19.87 13.87 56.43
C CYS A 315 18.46 13.34 56.65
N ASN A 316 18.21 12.10 56.24
CA ASN A 316 17.00 11.38 56.62
C ASN A 316 17.29 10.56 57.88
N MET A 317 16.58 10.88 58.97
CA MET A 317 16.78 10.29 60.30
C MET A 317 15.67 9.30 60.70
N GLU A 318 14.72 9.05 59.79
CA GLU A 318 13.49 8.29 60.05
C GLU A 318 13.45 6.96 59.28
N ILE A 319 13.89 6.97 58.02
CA ILE A 319 13.85 5.79 57.15
C ILE A 319 14.96 4.80 57.52
N ALA A 320 14.62 3.50 57.56
CA ALA A 320 15.54 2.38 57.68
C ALA A 320 16.62 2.52 58.78
N GLY A 321 16.28 3.10 59.94
CA GLY A 321 17.19 3.29 61.08
C GLY A 321 17.87 4.65 61.16
N GLY A 322 17.64 5.55 60.20
CA GLY A 322 18.17 6.91 60.19
C GLY A 322 19.66 7.03 59.82
N GLY A 323 20.19 8.26 59.89
CA GLY A 323 21.58 8.57 59.56
C GLY A 323 21.89 8.61 58.05
N TRP A 324 20.88 8.59 57.17
CA TRP A 324 21.09 8.53 55.72
C TRP A 324 21.43 9.90 55.14
N THR A 325 22.59 10.00 54.48
CA THR A 325 22.95 11.18 53.68
C THR A 325 22.33 11.06 52.30
N VAL A 326 21.38 11.93 51.98
CA VAL A 326 20.74 11.96 50.66
C VAL A 326 21.71 12.57 49.65
N ILE A 327 21.98 11.84 48.56
CA ILE A 327 22.90 12.25 47.48
C ILE A 327 22.18 12.70 46.21
N GLN A 328 20.92 12.30 46.06
CA GLN A 328 20.00 12.64 44.97
C GLN A 328 18.59 12.60 45.54
N HIS A 329 17.73 13.52 45.11
CA HIS A 329 16.29 13.46 45.37
C HIS A 329 15.51 13.89 44.13
N ARG A 330 14.41 13.19 43.82
CA ARG A 330 13.40 13.50 42.80
C ARG A 330 12.01 13.39 43.42
N GLU A 331 11.10 14.28 43.06
CA GLU A 331 9.73 14.30 43.61
C GLU A 331 8.73 14.90 42.60
N ASP A 332 8.92 16.16 42.23
CA ASP A 332 7.93 16.96 41.49
C ASP A 332 8.36 17.35 40.06
N GLY A 333 9.61 17.10 39.68
CA GLY A 333 10.16 17.54 38.40
C GLY A 333 10.50 19.03 38.32
N SER A 334 10.49 19.76 39.45
CA SER A 334 10.80 21.20 39.50
C SER A 334 12.23 21.54 39.06
N LEU A 335 13.14 20.56 39.08
CA LEU A 335 14.52 20.72 38.66
C LEU A 335 14.80 19.92 37.38
N ASP A 336 15.32 20.62 36.38
CA ASP A 336 15.90 19.98 35.19
C ASP A 336 17.25 19.30 35.53
N PHE A 337 17.39 18.03 35.15
CA PHE A 337 18.60 17.21 35.34
C PHE A 337 19.46 17.08 34.07
N GLN A 338 19.10 17.71 32.94
CA GLN A 338 19.88 17.72 31.70
C GLN A 338 21.07 18.70 31.79
N LYS A 339 21.95 18.45 32.77
CA LYS A 339 23.06 19.33 33.15
C LYS A 339 24.40 18.92 32.55
N SER A 340 25.32 19.88 32.46
CA SER A 340 26.68 19.65 32.00
C SER A 340 27.51 18.83 33.01
N TRP A 341 28.62 18.25 32.55
CA TRP A 341 29.56 17.55 33.43
C TRP A 341 30.09 18.43 34.58
N LYS A 342 30.25 19.74 34.35
CA LYS A 342 30.70 20.68 35.39
C LYS A 342 29.66 20.83 36.51
N GLU A 343 28.38 20.90 36.16
CA GLU A 343 27.28 20.95 37.13
C GLU A 343 27.12 19.62 37.87
N TYR A 344 27.15 18.48 37.16
CA TYR A 344 27.17 17.16 37.79
C TYR A 344 28.37 16.97 38.74
N LYS A 345 29.54 17.55 38.43
CA LYS A 345 30.70 17.55 39.33
C LYS A 345 30.45 18.32 40.63
N MET A 346 29.94 19.56 40.51
CA MET A 346 29.75 20.48 41.65
C MET A 346 28.49 20.20 42.48
N GLY A 347 27.46 19.60 41.86
CA GLY A 347 26.11 19.47 42.40
C GLY A 347 25.22 20.65 42.01
N PHE A 348 23.91 20.40 41.98
CA PHE A 348 22.86 21.36 41.58
C PHE A 348 21.53 21.05 42.28
N GLY A 349 20.63 22.04 42.38
CA GLY A 349 19.37 21.93 43.13
C GLY A 349 19.48 22.38 44.60
N SER A 350 18.45 22.08 45.41
CA SER A 350 18.42 22.36 46.84
C SER A 350 18.38 21.07 47.66
N PRO A 351 19.21 20.91 48.71
CA PRO A 351 19.06 19.78 49.64
C PRO A 351 17.66 19.64 50.24
N SER A 352 16.87 20.71 50.30
CA SER A 352 15.49 20.71 50.82
C SER A 352 14.42 20.32 49.79
N GLY A 353 14.80 19.77 48.62
CA GLY A 353 13.90 19.42 47.51
C GLY A 353 14.65 18.60 46.47
N GLU A 354 14.32 18.74 45.18
CA GLU A 354 15.09 18.07 44.12
C GLU A 354 16.55 18.56 44.08
N HIS A 355 17.50 17.63 43.99
CA HIS A 355 18.93 17.94 43.87
C HIS A 355 19.79 16.77 43.40
N TRP A 356 21.00 17.11 42.96
CA TRP A 356 22.16 16.22 42.86
C TRP A 356 23.29 16.79 43.72
N LEU A 357 23.82 16.02 44.66
CA LEU A 357 24.78 16.52 45.66
C LEU A 357 26.15 16.90 45.07
N GLY A 358 26.53 16.28 43.94
CA GLY A 358 27.75 16.57 43.17
C GLY A 358 28.79 15.46 43.24
N ASN A 359 29.27 15.01 42.08
CA ASN A 359 30.14 13.83 41.96
C ASN A 359 31.44 13.95 42.77
N GLU A 360 32.02 15.14 42.86
CA GLU A 360 33.25 15.36 43.63
C GLU A 360 33.03 15.25 45.15
N PHE A 361 31.87 15.73 45.64
CA PHE A 361 31.50 15.57 47.04
C PHE A 361 31.08 14.13 47.35
N ILE A 362 30.32 13.47 46.47
CA ILE A 362 29.92 12.07 46.63
C ILE A 362 31.16 11.16 46.66
N PHE A 363 32.15 11.38 45.79
CA PHE A 363 33.43 10.67 45.81
C PHE A 363 34.21 10.92 47.10
N ALA A 364 34.30 12.18 47.56
CA ALA A 364 34.97 12.52 48.81
C ALA A 364 34.24 11.96 50.04
N LEU A 365 32.91 11.79 49.98
CA LEU A 365 32.11 11.14 51.01
C LEU A 365 32.40 9.64 51.06
N THR A 366 32.21 8.91 49.96
CA THR A 366 32.37 7.45 49.89
C THR A 366 33.81 6.98 50.04
N SER A 367 34.80 7.86 49.85
CA SER A 367 36.21 7.54 50.10
C SER A 367 36.63 7.56 51.58
N GLN A 368 35.80 8.08 52.50
CA GLN A 368 36.17 8.18 53.93
C GLN A 368 36.02 6.89 54.72
N ARG A 369 35.01 6.07 54.39
CA ARG A 369 34.69 4.79 55.02
C ARG A 369 33.82 3.95 54.09
N GLN A 370 33.53 2.71 54.43
CA GLN A 370 32.58 1.90 53.69
C GLN A 370 31.14 2.43 53.93
N TYR A 371 30.38 2.63 52.85
CA TYR A 371 28.97 3.02 52.87
C TYR A 371 28.12 1.98 52.14
N SER A 372 26.89 1.79 52.61
CA SER A 372 25.83 1.14 51.82
C SER A 372 25.06 2.22 51.05
N LEU A 373 24.80 1.97 49.76
CA LEU A 373 23.81 2.73 49.02
C LEU A 373 22.43 2.11 49.25
N ARG A 374 21.40 2.95 49.36
CA ARG A 374 19.99 2.57 49.31
C ARG A 374 19.33 3.41 48.23
N ILE A 375 18.53 2.80 47.37
CA ILE A 375 17.72 3.50 46.36
C ILE A 375 16.26 3.22 46.69
N GLU A 376 15.47 4.27 46.94
CA GLU A 376 14.02 4.15 47.08
C GLU A 376 13.34 4.76 45.86
N LEU A 377 12.26 4.13 45.40
CA LEU A 377 11.45 4.57 44.27
C LEU A 377 9.97 4.52 44.67
N MET A 378 9.20 5.48 44.18
CA MET A 378 7.74 5.51 44.26
C MET A 378 7.17 5.60 42.85
N ASP A 379 6.05 4.93 42.58
CA ASP A 379 5.29 5.12 41.34
C ASP A 379 4.13 6.13 41.51
N TRP A 380 3.48 6.47 40.40
CA TRP A 380 2.35 7.41 40.36
C TRP A 380 1.09 6.90 41.08
N GLU A 381 1.08 5.63 41.53
CA GLU A 381 0.00 4.99 42.28
C GLU A 381 0.32 4.93 43.79
N GLY A 382 1.52 5.39 44.20
CA GLY A 382 1.98 5.45 45.59
C GLY A 382 2.68 4.19 46.09
N ASN A 383 2.88 3.18 45.23
CA ASN A 383 3.63 1.98 45.61
C ASN A 383 5.11 2.32 45.77
N ARG A 384 5.77 1.73 46.77
CA ARG A 384 7.19 1.96 47.05
C ARG A 384 8.02 0.69 46.94
N ALA A 385 9.17 0.81 46.27
CA ALA A 385 10.17 -0.24 46.16
C ALA A 385 11.55 0.30 46.61
N TYR A 386 12.46 -0.59 46.98
CA TYR A 386 13.84 -0.22 47.30
C TYR A 386 14.86 -1.29 46.88
N SER A 387 16.11 -0.85 46.75
CA SER A 387 17.32 -1.68 46.60
C SER A 387 18.45 -1.15 47.48
#